data_AF-A0A401SFC3-F1
#
_entry.id   AF-A0A401SFC3-F1
#
_cell.length_a   1.000
_cell.length_b   1.000
_cell.length_c   1.000
_cell.angle_alpha   90.00
_cell.angle_beta   90.00
_cell.angle_gamma   90.00
#
_symmetry.space_group_name_H-M   'P 1'
#
loop_
_entity.id
_entity.type
_entity.pdbx_description
1 polymer ?
#
loop_
_entity_poly.entity_id
_entity_poly.type
_entity_poly.pdbx_seq_one_letter_code
_entity_poly.pdbx_strand_id
1 'polypeptide(L)'
;MAAAATRTLPELGPVVMAAAGTRTLPELGPVVMAANAAMYDTECSDFFSDCVPPPHAESSAKAMAEFAVRHAAQGRRVVLVTSGGTKVPLESRTVRFLDNFSSGWRGAVSVEYFLGLGYAVVFLHRHRSLYPFSRRYAGLNMLDALTAVLDKKTTCWRVEADQAMLPDIVAVLQRYQAVREADLLFPVEFSTLSDYLYLLRAAAQALNSIGREIK
;
A
#
# COMPACT_ATOMS: atom_id res chain seq x y z
N MET A 1 -19.55 48.47 -38.80
CA MET A 1 -20.78 47.64 -38.84
C MET A 1 -20.38 46.19 -38.63
N ALA A 2 -21.16 45.46 -37.81
CA ALA A 2 -20.99 44.08 -37.33
C ALA A 2 -19.97 43.92 -36.19
N ALA A 3 -20.30 44.26 -34.94
CA ALA A 3 -21.11 43.52 -33.96
C ALA A 3 -20.32 42.39 -33.26
N ALA A 4 -19.81 42.72 -32.07
CA ALA A 4 -19.18 41.79 -31.13
C ALA A 4 -20.23 40.82 -30.57
N ALA A 5 -20.07 39.53 -30.82
CA ALA A 5 -20.88 38.48 -30.23
C ALA A 5 -20.20 37.98 -28.95
N THR A 6 -20.63 38.53 -27.81
CA THR A 6 -20.32 38.07 -26.46
C THR A 6 -20.91 36.66 -26.30
N ARG A 7 -20.07 35.62 -26.31
CA ARG A 7 -20.48 34.27 -25.91
C ARG A 7 -20.47 34.19 -24.39
N THR A 8 -21.65 34.26 -23.80
CA THR A 8 -21.90 33.93 -22.39
C THR A 8 -21.57 32.45 -22.15
N LEU A 9 -20.67 32.19 -21.20
CA LEU A 9 -20.46 30.85 -20.64
C LEU A 9 -21.75 30.40 -19.95
N PRO A 10 -22.21 29.15 -20.13
CA PRO A 10 -23.32 28.66 -19.34
C PRO A 10 -22.86 28.50 -17.87
N GLU A 11 -23.66 29.03 -16.94
CA GLU A 11 -23.47 28.79 -15.52
C GLU A 11 -23.49 27.28 -15.26
N LEU A 12 -22.40 26.76 -14.68
CA LEU A 12 -22.36 25.43 -14.11
C LEU A 12 -23.23 25.45 -12.86
N GLY A 13 -24.48 25.03 -13.00
CA GLY A 13 -25.33 24.66 -11.87
C GLY A 13 -24.63 23.60 -10.99
N PRO A 14 -25.04 23.43 -9.72
CA PRO A 14 -24.38 22.51 -8.82
C PRO A 14 -24.36 21.11 -9.44
N VAL A 15 -23.17 20.51 -9.49
CA VAL A 15 -23.00 19.10 -9.84
C VAL A 15 -23.71 18.30 -8.76
N VAL A 16 -24.97 17.92 -9.04
CA VAL A 16 -25.68 16.90 -8.29
C VAL A 16 -24.94 15.60 -8.57
N MET A 17 -24.08 15.20 -7.63
CA MET A 17 -23.63 13.82 -7.53
C MET A 17 -24.90 12.97 -7.46
N ALA A 18 -25.24 12.30 -8.55
CA ALA A 18 -26.27 11.27 -8.54
C ALA A 18 -25.83 10.23 -7.51
N ALA A 19 -26.47 10.24 -6.35
CA ALA A 19 -26.36 9.18 -5.38
C ALA A 19 -26.76 7.90 -6.12
N ALA A 20 -25.80 6.97 -6.22
CA ALA A 20 -26.08 5.62 -6.65
C ALA A 20 -27.28 5.13 -5.82
N GLY A 21 -28.36 4.76 -6.52
CA GLY A 21 -29.61 4.38 -5.89
C GLY A 21 -29.36 3.40 -4.77
N THR A 22 -29.99 3.66 -3.63
CA THR A 22 -30.07 2.75 -2.49
C THR A 22 -30.75 1.46 -2.92
N ARG A 23 -30.00 0.54 -3.54
CA ARG A 23 -30.31 -0.88 -3.44
C ARG A 23 -29.97 -1.26 -2.01
N THR A 24 -30.99 -1.29 -1.16
CA THR A 24 -30.96 -2.04 0.09
C THR A 24 -30.49 -3.46 -0.26
N LEU A 25 -29.25 -3.79 0.07
CA LEU A 25 -28.84 -5.19 0.16
C LEU A 25 -29.81 -5.85 1.15
N PRO A 26 -30.37 -7.04 0.85
CA PRO A 26 -31.21 -7.71 1.82
C PRO A 26 -30.39 -7.92 3.09
N GLU A 27 -30.90 -7.47 4.24
CA GLU A 27 -30.31 -7.81 5.54
C GLU A 27 -30.46 -9.32 5.71
N LEU A 28 -29.39 -10.04 5.39
CA LEU A 28 -29.28 -11.47 5.65
C LEU A 28 -29.17 -11.65 7.16
N GLY A 29 -30.16 -12.32 7.75
CA GLY A 29 -30.20 -12.57 9.20
C GLY A 29 -28.96 -13.32 9.71
N PRO A 30 -28.68 -13.26 11.03
CA PRO A 30 -27.43 -13.75 11.64
C PRO A 30 -27.12 -15.22 11.35
N VAL A 31 -28.14 -16.05 11.11
CA VAL A 31 -28.00 -17.48 10.78
C VAL A 31 -27.44 -17.68 9.36
N VAL A 32 -27.84 -16.87 8.39
CA VAL A 32 -27.35 -16.96 6.99
C VAL A 32 -25.92 -16.42 6.90
N MET A 33 -25.60 -15.39 7.69
CA MET A 33 -24.22 -14.90 7.84
C MET A 33 -23.31 -15.95 8.49
N ALA A 34 -23.79 -16.67 9.51
CA ALA A 34 -23.02 -17.74 10.16
C ALA A 34 -22.84 -18.98 9.26
N ALA A 35 -23.87 -19.38 8.50
CA ALA A 35 -23.78 -20.50 7.56
C ALA A 35 -22.84 -20.21 6.39
N ASN A 36 -22.91 -19.00 5.81
CA ASN A 36 -21.96 -18.56 4.79
C ASN A 36 -20.56 -18.41 5.37
N ALA A 37 -20.41 -17.88 6.59
CA ALA A 37 -19.12 -17.81 7.26
C ALA A 37 -18.50 -19.20 7.47
N ALA A 38 -19.28 -20.21 7.88
CA ALA A 38 -18.81 -21.58 8.05
C ALA A 38 -18.42 -22.27 6.74
N MET A 39 -19.17 -22.04 5.65
CA MET A 39 -18.81 -22.53 4.31
C MET A 39 -17.53 -21.88 3.81
N TYR A 40 -17.39 -20.55 3.94
CA TYR A 40 -16.17 -19.83 3.57
C TYR A 40 -14.97 -20.19 4.45
N ASP A 41 -15.18 -20.52 5.73
CA ASP A 41 -14.11 -20.96 6.64
C ASP A 41 -13.59 -22.34 6.25
N THR A 42 -14.46 -23.22 5.73
CA THR A 42 -14.08 -24.54 5.21
C THR A 42 -13.28 -24.41 3.92
N GLU A 43 -13.76 -23.66 2.91
CA GLU A 43 -13.03 -23.44 1.65
C GLU A 43 -11.70 -22.70 1.86
N CYS A 44 -11.67 -21.75 2.80
CA CYS A 44 -10.46 -21.03 3.20
C CYS A 44 -9.46 -21.99 3.85
N SER A 45 -9.92 -22.85 4.77
CA SER A 45 -9.09 -23.88 5.40
C SER A 45 -8.50 -24.85 4.38
N ASP A 46 -9.30 -25.29 3.41
CA ASP A 46 -8.89 -26.22 2.35
C ASP A 46 -7.80 -25.61 1.44
N PHE A 47 -7.92 -24.32 1.10
CA PHE A 47 -6.87 -23.62 0.35
C PHE A 47 -5.52 -23.63 1.07
N PHE A 48 -5.52 -23.40 2.39
CA PHE A 48 -4.30 -23.36 3.19
C PHE A 48 -3.75 -24.75 3.54
N SER A 49 -4.55 -25.82 3.48
CA SER A 49 -4.05 -27.19 3.58
C SER A 49 -3.36 -27.65 2.29
N ASP A 50 -3.87 -27.21 1.15
CA ASP A 50 -3.43 -27.71 -0.16
C ASP A 50 -2.24 -26.93 -0.74
N CYS A 51 -2.03 -25.69 -0.28
CA CYS A 51 -0.94 -24.83 -0.74
C CYS A 51 0.23 -24.82 0.23
N VAL A 52 1.47 -24.98 -0.28
CA VAL A 52 2.68 -24.83 0.54
C VAL A 52 2.85 -23.37 0.98
N PRO A 53 3.05 -23.08 2.28
CA PRO A 53 3.28 -21.73 2.75
C PRO A 53 4.58 -21.14 2.20
N PRO A 54 4.63 -19.82 1.93
CA PRO A 54 5.86 -19.15 1.54
C PRO A 54 6.93 -19.31 2.63
N PRO A 55 8.22 -19.48 2.27
CA PRO A 55 9.30 -19.69 3.25
C PRO A 55 9.43 -18.57 4.30
N HIS A 56 9.02 -17.36 3.94
CA HIS A 56 9.09 -16.16 4.78
C HIS A 56 7.77 -15.83 5.48
N ALA A 57 6.72 -16.64 5.32
CA ALA A 57 5.40 -16.32 5.85
C ALA A 57 5.36 -16.31 7.38
N GLU A 58 5.98 -17.31 8.03
CA GLU A 58 5.99 -17.41 9.49
C GLU A 58 6.82 -16.30 10.15
N SER A 59 8.01 -16.00 9.61
CA SER A 59 8.85 -14.91 10.10
C SER A 59 8.18 -13.55 9.90
N SER A 60 7.52 -13.33 8.76
CA SER A 60 6.75 -12.12 8.50
C SER A 60 5.55 -12.00 9.44
N ALA A 61 4.85 -13.11 9.73
CA ALA A 61 3.73 -13.12 10.67
C ALA A 61 4.15 -12.67 12.07
N LYS A 62 5.26 -13.24 12.58
CA LYS A 62 5.81 -12.85 13.88
C LYS A 62 6.20 -11.37 13.90
N ALA A 63 6.92 -10.90 12.87
CA ALA A 63 7.35 -9.51 12.80
C ALA A 63 6.17 -8.52 12.69
N MET A 64 5.11 -8.86 11.93
CA MET A 64 3.89 -8.07 11.86
C MET A 64 3.16 -8.00 13.21
N ALA A 65 3.10 -9.12 13.95
CA ALA A 65 2.50 -9.15 15.29
C ALA A 65 3.29 -8.28 16.27
N GLU A 66 4.62 -8.39 16.29
CA GLU A 66 5.49 -7.56 17.13
C GLU A 66 5.35 -6.06 16.79
N PHE A 67 5.28 -5.72 15.50
CA PHE A 67 5.03 -4.36 15.03
C PHE A 67 3.68 -3.81 15.52
N ALA A 68 2.61 -4.60 15.35
CA ALA A 68 1.28 -4.20 15.77
C ALA A 68 1.19 -3.98 17.29
N VAL A 69 1.69 -4.93 18.09
CA VAL A 69 1.67 -4.86 19.56
C VAL A 69 2.48 -3.66 20.05
N ARG A 70 3.67 -3.42 19.50
CA ARG A 70 4.53 -2.31 19.90
C ARG A 70 3.86 -0.95 19.71
N HIS A 71 3.23 -0.74 18.56
CA HIS A 71 2.55 0.53 18.28
C HIS A 71 1.23 0.68 19.01
N ALA A 72 0.48 -0.41 19.21
CA ALA A 72 -0.71 -0.40 20.05
C ALA A 72 -0.36 -0.03 21.50
N ALA A 73 0.75 -0.56 22.05
CA ALA A 73 1.24 -0.20 23.39
C ALA A 73 1.66 1.27 23.52
N GLN A 74 2.00 1.93 22.40
CA GLN A 74 2.30 3.37 22.33
C GLN A 74 1.05 4.24 22.10
N GLY A 75 -0.15 3.65 22.10
CA GLY A 75 -1.40 4.37 21.81
C GLY A 75 -1.56 4.74 20.33
N ARG A 76 -0.81 4.11 19.41
CA ARG A 76 -0.81 4.44 17.98
C ARG A 76 -1.66 3.48 17.16
N ARG A 77 -2.51 4.05 16.29
CA ARG A 77 -3.35 3.29 15.35
C ARG A 77 -2.51 2.58 14.31
N VAL A 78 -2.76 1.29 14.13
CA VAL A 78 -2.10 0.46 13.12
C VAL A 78 -3.08 0.18 11.98
N VAL A 79 -2.64 0.34 10.74
CA VAL A 79 -3.44 0.06 9.54
C VAL A 79 -2.69 -0.87 8.61
N LEU A 80 -3.41 -1.82 8.02
CA LEU A 80 -2.91 -2.67 6.93
C LEU A 80 -3.32 -2.05 5.59
N VAL A 81 -2.34 -1.79 4.73
CA VAL A 81 -2.58 -1.36 3.35
C VAL A 81 -2.04 -2.44 2.41
N THR A 82 -2.91 -2.97 1.56
CA THR A 82 -2.53 -3.88 0.48
C THR A 82 -2.34 -3.10 -0.83
N SER A 83 -1.29 -3.43 -1.61
CA SER A 83 -0.98 -2.69 -2.83
C SER A 83 -0.34 -3.55 -3.92
N GLY A 84 -0.64 -3.21 -5.17
CA GLY A 84 -0.13 -3.91 -6.35
C GLY A 84 -0.96 -5.13 -6.75
N GLY A 85 -0.53 -5.77 -7.83
CA GLY A 85 -1.18 -6.92 -8.45
C GLY A 85 -0.71 -8.27 -7.93
N THR A 86 -1.55 -9.29 -7.99
CA THR A 86 -1.16 -10.69 -7.74
C THR A 86 -0.95 -11.42 -9.06
N LYS A 87 0.07 -12.28 -9.11
CA LYS A 87 0.26 -13.21 -10.23
C LYS A 87 0.00 -14.67 -9.82
N VAL A 88 -0.50 -15.47 -10.75
CA VAL A 88 -0.74 -16.90 -10.57
C VAL A 88 0.12 -17.66 -11.58
N PRO A 89 1.03 -18.55 -11.12
CA PRO A 89 1.86 -19.35 -12.02
C PRO A 89 1.01 -20.37 -12.79
N LEU A 90 1.33 -20.61 -14.06
CA LEU A 90 0.68 -21.65 -14.86
C LEU A 90 1.46 -22.97 -14.87
N GLU A 91 2.74 -22.93 -14.52
CA GLU A 91 3.65 -24.08 -14.48
C GLU A 91 4.50 -24.09 -13.19
N SER A 92 4.90 -25.29 -12.72
CA SER A 92 5.70 -25.45 -11.48
C SER A 92 7.08 -24.78 -11.56
N ARG A 93 7.69 -24.75 -12.76
CA ARG A 93 8.86 -23.93 -13.07
C ARG A 93 8.40 -22.69 -13.82
N THR A 94 7.98 -21.70 -13.05
CA THR A 94 7.18 -20.60 -13.57
C THR A 94 7.98 -19.73 -14.53
N VAL A 95 7.59 -19.77 -15.80
CA VAL A 95 8.00 -18.78 -16.81
C VAL A 95 6.80 -17.92 -17.20
N ARG A 96 5.60 -18.51 -17.24
CA ARG A 96 4.35 -17.82 -17.58
C ARG A 96 3.45 -17.72 -16.36
N PHE A 97 2.73 -16.62 -16.29
CA PHE A 97 1.81 -16.33 -15.21
C PHE A 97 0.64 -15.48 -15.71
N LEU A 98 -0.51 -15.64 -15.07
CA LEU A 98 -1.61 -14.70 -15.16
C LEU A 98 -1.34 -13.55 -14.18
N ASP A 99 -1.39 -12.30 -14.63
CA ASP A 99 -1.10 -11.14 -13.78
C ASP A 99 -2.32 -10.22 -13.68
N ASN A 100 -2.75 -9.93 -12.45
CA ASN A 100 -3.74 -8.89 -12.20
C ASN A 100 -3.04 -7.55 -12.15
N PHE A 101 -3.14 -6.76 -13.22
CA PHE A 101 -2.38 -5.52 -13.32
C PHE A 101 -2.77 -4.48 -12.26
N SER A 102 -1.77 -4.02 -11.51
CA SER A 102 -1.87 -2.84 -10.66
C SER A 102 -0.47 -2.29 -10.40
N SER A 103 -0.27 -1.01 -10.72
CA SER A 103 1.01 -0.31 -10.47
C SER A 103 1.30 -0.11 -8.98
N GLY A 104 0.30 -0.20 -8.11
CA GLY A 104 0.42 0.10 -6.69
C GLY A 104 0.33 1.60 -6.34
N TRP A 105 -0.01 2.47 -7.31
CA TRP A 105 -0.07 3.93 -7.08
C TRP A 105 -0.98 4.32 -5.92
N ARG A 106 -2.22 3.80 -5.92
CA ARG A 106 -3.22 4.11 -4.88
C ARG A 106 -2.77 3.66 -3.50
N GLY A 107 -2.25 2.44 -3.37
CA GLY A 107 -1.78 1.93 -2.09
C GLY A 107 -0.62 2.76 -1.54
N ALA A 108 0.38 3.08 -2.38
CA ALA A 108 1.51 3.89 -1.96
C ALA A 108 1.12 5.33 -1.54
N VAL A 109 0.16 5.95 -2.25
CA VAL A 109 -0.43 7.25 -1.84
C VAL A 109 -1.16 7.13 -0.50
N SER A 110 -1.97 6.09 -0.32
CA SER A 110 -2.72 5.88 0.92
C SER A 110 -1.81 5.68 2.12
N VAL A 111 -0.66 5.00 1.95
CA VAL A 111 0.34 4.87 3.02
C VAL A 111 0.87 6.24 3.44
N GLU A 112 1.29 7.09 2.49
CA GLU A 112 1.74 8.45 2.79
C GLU A 112 0.68 9.25 3.56
N TYR A 113 -0.59 9.09 3.18
CA TYR A 113 -1.72 9.74 3.84
C TYR A 113 -1.90 9.25 5.29
N PHE A 114 -1.92 7.94 5.53
CA PHE A 114 -2.05 7.37 6.87
C PHE A 114 -0.88 7.73 7.79
N LEU A 115 0.35 7.71 7.27
CA LEU A 115 1.53 8.18 8.00
C LEU A 115 1.38 9.65 8.40
N GLY A 116 0.83 10.49 7.52
CA GLY A 116 0.52 11.89 7.81
C GLY A 116 -0.55 12.09 8.90
N LEU A 117 -1.43 11.11 9.10
CA LEU A 117 -2.41 11.08 10.19
C LEU A 117 -1.86 10.46 11.49
N GLY A 118 -0.57 10.10 11.53
CA GLY A 118 0.08 9.52 12.71
C GLY A 118 -0.17 8.03 12.91
N TYR A 119 -0.65 7.31 11.89
CA TYR A 119 -0.80 5.86 11.94
C TYR A 119 0.55 5.16 11.75
N ALA A 120 0.70 3.98 12.34
CA ALA A 120 1.68 2.99 11.93
C ALA A 120 1.08 2.12 10.82
N VAL A 121 1.86 1.82 9.78
CA VAL A 121 1.35 1.18 8.56
C VAL A 121 2.08 -0.11 8.29
N VAL A 122 1.34 -1.22 8.24
CA VAL A 122 1.79 -2.47 7.61
C VAL A 122 1.48 -2.35 6.13
N PHE A 123 2.52 -2.32 5.30
CA PHE A 123 2.40 -2.14 3.85
C PHE A 123 2.68 -3.45 3.13
N LEU A 124 1.62 -4.23 2.90
CA LEU A 124 1.68 -5.49 2.15
C LEU A 124 1.61 -5.18 0.65
N HIS A 125 2.74 -5.28 -0.06
CA HIS A 125 2.82 -4.83 -1.44
C HIS A 125 3.45 -5.84 -2.40
N ARG A 126 3.06 -5.77 -3.66
CA ARG A 126 3.69 -6.57 -4.72
C ARG A 126 5.16 -6.17 -4.88
N HIS A 127 6.07 -7.13 -5.00
CA HIS A 127 7.46 -6.88 -5.36
C HIS A 127 7.55 -6.03 -6.65
N ARG A 128 8.39 -4.99 -6.63
CA ARG A 128 8.54 -3.99 -7.72
C ARG A 128 7.27 -3.21 -8.10
N SER A 129 6.26 -3.16 -7.22
CA SER A 129 5.22 -2.14 -7.35
C SER A 129 5.70 -0.79 -6.80
N LEU A 130 4.93 0.25 -7.01
CA LEU A 130 5.25 1.59 -6.51
C LEU A 130 5.30 1.59 -4.98
N TYR A 131 6.37 2.19 -4.46
CA TYR A 131 6.65 2.28 -3.03
C TYR A 131 6.34 3.71 -2.51
N PRO A 132 5.85 3.88 -1.27
CA PRO A 132 5.59 5.18 -0.68
C PRO A 132 6.80 6.12 -0.79
N PHE A 133 6.56 7.40 -1.02
CA PHE A 133 7.57 8.44 -1.26
C PHE A 133 8.31 8.30 -2.61
N SER A 134 8.98 7.17 -2.85
CA SER A 134 9.79 6.97 -4.07
C SER A 134 8.95 6.84 -5.34
N ARG A 135 7.65 6.50 -5.23
CA ARG A 135 6.69 6.48 -6.35
C ARG A 135 6.68 7.77 -7.20
N ARG A 136 7.02 8.91 -6.59
CA ARG A 136 7.05 10.23 -7.27
C ARG A 136 8.11 10.28 -8.36
N TYR A 137 9.14 9.44 -8.25
CA TYR A 137 10.30 9.42 -9.11
C TYR A 137 10.44 8.11 -9.90
N ALA A 138 9.43 7.22 -9.83
CA ALA A 138 9.52 5.86 -10.40
C ALA A 138 9.67 5.79 -11.93
N GLY A 139 9.41 6.88 -12.65
CA GLY A 139 9.61 6.99 -14.10
C GLY A 139 10.93 7.66 -14.50
N LEU A 140 11.72 8.12 -13.54
CA LEU A 140 12.99 8.80 -13.78
C LEU A 140 14.14 7.81 -13.65
N ASN A 141 15.13 7.93 -14.51
CA ASN A 141 16.42 7.30 -14.27
C ASN A 141 17.15 8.10 -13.19
N MET A 142 17.27 7.51 -12.00
CA MET A 142 17.82 8.21 -10.84
C MET A 142 19.24 8.74 -11.07
N LEU A 143 20.06 8.07 -11.90
CA LEU A 143 21.42 8.52 -12.17
C LEU A 143 21.48 9.83 -12.95
N ASP A 144 20.47 10.14 -13.76
CA ASP A 144 20.44 11.39 -14.52
C ASP A 144 20.26 12.60 -13.59
N ALA A 145 19.63 12.39 -12.42
CA ALA A 145 19.38 13.44 -11.43
C ALA A 145 20.50 13.59 -10.38
N LEU A 146 21.58 12.79 -10.46
CA LEU A 146 22.64 12.77 -9.47
C LEU A 146 23.98 13.20 -10.08
N THR A 147 24.70 14.07 -9.37
CA THR A 147 26.03 14.52 -9.75
C THR A 147 27.03 14.16 -8.66
N ALA A 148 28.14 13.52 -9.04
CA ALA A 148 29.26 13.26 -8.14
C ALA A 148 30.16 14.51 -8.07
N VAL A 149 30.30 15.07 -6.87
CA VAL A 149 31.11 16.27 -6.61
C VAL A 149 32.26 15.92 -5.67
N LEU A 150 33.49 16.21 -6.10
CA LEU A 150 34.68 16.06 -5.26
C LEU A 150 34.83 17.29 -4.37
N ASP A 151 34.79 17.10 -3.06
CA ASP A 151 35.16 18.17 -2.13
C ASP A 151 36.69 18.31 -2.09
N LYS A 152 37.19 19.41 -2.65
CA LYS A 152 38.62 19.72 -2.75
C LYS A 152 39.29 19.88 -1.38
N LYS A 153 38.54 20.14 -0.31
CA LYS A 153 39.09 20.33 1.04
C LYS A 153 39.26 19.01 1.78
N THR A 154 38.30 18.11 1.65
CA THR A 154 38.27 16.83 2.38
C THR A 154 38.73 15.65 1.51
N THR A 155 38.91 15.85 0.20
CA THR A 155 39.19 14.81 -0.80
C THR A 155 38.14 13.70 -0.87
N CYS A 156 36.95 13.94 -0.30
CA CYS A 156 35.84 13.01 -0.29
C CYS A 156 34.86 13.30 -1.43
N TRP A 157 34.28 12.24 -2.00
CA TRP A 157 33.18 12.35 -2.96
C TRP A 157 31.86 12.53 -2.22
N ARG A 158 31.06 13.49 -2.67
CA ARG A 158 29.65 13.65 -2.27
C ARG A 158 28.75 13.55 -3.50
N VAL A 159 27.49 13.19 -3.27
CA VAL A 159 26.46 13.17 -4.31
C VAL A 159 25.53 14.35 -4.10
N GLU A 160 25.31 15.13 -5.14
CA GLU A 160 24.32 16.20 -5.18
C GLU A 160 23.16 15.79 -6.08
N ALA A 161 21.95 16.20 -5.73
CA ALA A 161 20.74 15.88 -6.45
C ALA A 161 20.16 17.14 -7.14
N ASP A 162 19.78 17.01 -8.41
CA ASP A 162 19.11 18.08 -9.14
C ASP A 162 17.63 18.16 -8.73
N GLN A 163 17.28 19.26 -8.05
CA GLN A 163 15.91 19.51 -7.58
C GLN A 163 14.94 19.88 -8.71
N ALA A 164 15.44 20.33 -9.87
CA ALA A 164 14.58 20.58 -11.04
C ALA A 164 14.04 19.26 -11.61
N MET A 165 14.86 18.20 -11.59
CA MET A 165 14.44 16.86 -12.01
C MET A 165 13.72 16.08 -10.90
N LEU A 166 14.03 16.39 -9.64
CA LEU A 166 13.41 15.77 -8.47
C LEU A 166 12.64 16.82 -7.64
N PRO A 167 11.43 17.21 -8.08
CA PRO A 167 10.64 18.20 -7.36
C PRO A 167 10.31 17.70 -5.94
N ASP A 168 10.36 18.64 -4.99
CA ASP A 168 10.11 18.41 -3.56
C ASP A 168 11.01 17.36 -2.88
N ILE A 169 12.13 16.96 -3.49
CA ILE A 169 12.95 15.85 -2.99
C ILE A 169 13.41 16.02 -1.55
N VAL A 170 13.76 17.24 -1.14
CA VAL A 170 14.19 17.53 0.23
C VAL A 170 13.06 17.26 1.22
N ALA A 171 11.85 17.78 0.95
CA ALA A 171 10.70 17.60 1.83
C ALA A 171 10.24 16.13 1.88
N VAL A 172 10.28 15.44 0.73
CA VAL A 172 9.96 14.01 0.65
C VAL A 172 10.96 13.17 1.42
N LEU A 173 12.26 13.45 1.28
CA LEU A 173 13.33 12.76 1.98
C LEU A 173 13.25 12.96 3.50
N GLN A 174 13.03 14.20 3.95
CA GLN A 174 12.85 14.50 5.38
C GLN A 174 11.67 13.72 5.98
N ARG A 175 10.53 13.68 5.27
CA ARG A 175 9.36 12.90 5.72
C ARG A 175 9.65 11.40 5.77
N TYR A 176 10.33 10.87 4.75
CA TYR A 176 10.72 9.47 4.71
C TYR A 176 11.69 9.12 5.85
N GLN A 177 12.67 9.96 6.13
CA GLN A 177 13.61 9.80 7.25
C GLN A 177 12.87 9.81 8.59
N ALA A 178 11.98 10.77 8.82
CA ALA A 178 11.18 10.83 10.04
C ALA A 178 10.33 9.56 10.24
N VAL A 179 9.72 9.04 9.17
CA VAL A 179 8.94 7.78 9.21
C VAL A 179 9.84 6.58 9.54
N ARG A 180 11.06 6.53 9.02
CA ARG A 180 12.03 5.48 9.31
C ARG A 180 12.57 5.55 10.74
N GLU A 181 12.90 6.73 11.21
CA GLU A 181 13.40 6.96 12.57
C GLU A 181 12.35 6.59 13.62
N ALA A 182 11.08 6.91 13.35
CA ALA A 182 9.96 6.55 14.21
C ALA A 182 9.44 5.11 14.01
N ASP A 183 10.07 4.32 13.12
CA ASP A 183 9.69 2.95 12.77
C ASP A 183 8.19 2.81 12.42
N LEU A 184 7.61 3.75 11.64
CA LEU A 184 6.16 3.81 11.41
C LEU A 184 5.68 3.00 10.19
N LEU A 185 6.59 2.49 9.36
CA LEU A 185 6.25 1.79 8.12
C LEU A 185 6.91 0.40 8.11
N PHE A 186 6.09 -0.64 8.08
CA PHE A 186 6.52 -2.03 8.00
C PHE A 186 6.17 -2.63 6.62
N PRO A 187 7.11 -2.62 5.66
CA PRO A 187 6.87 -3.18 4.33
C PRO A 187 6.97 -4.70 4.33
N VAL A 188 6.03 -5.36 3.66
CA VAL A 188 6.01 -6.81 3.46
C VAL A 188 5.77 -7.08 1.98
N GLU A 189 6.71 -7.75 1.31
CA GLU A 189 6.61 -8.02 -0.12
C GLU A 189 5.89 -9.34 -0.41
N PHE A 190 5.03 -9.34 -1.41
CA PHE A 190 4.48 -10.56 -2.01
C PHE A 190 4.73 -10.58 -3.52
N SER A 191 4.74 -11.77 -4.12
CA SER A 191 4.88 -11.89 -5.58
C SER A 191 3.71 -12.62 -6.22
N THR A 192 3.24 -13.69 -5.59
CA THR A 192 2.16 -14.55 -6.09
C THR A 192 0.86 -14.36 -5.31
N LEU A 193 -0.23 -14.89 -5.85
CA LEU A 193 -1.51 -14.96 -5.11
C LEU A 193 -1.38 -15.77 -3.81
N SER A 194 -0.61 -16.87 -3.84
CA SER A 194 -0.37 -17.68 -2.63
C SER A 194 0.34 -16.87 -1.55
N ASP A 195 1.44 -16.18 -1.90
CA ASP A 195 2.16 -15.29 -0.98
C ASP A 195 1.21 -14.26 -0.36
N TYR A 196 0.42 -13.60 -1.21
CA TYR A 196 -0.53 -12.58 -0.80
C TYR A 196 -1.54 -13.12 0.22
N LEU A 197 -2.16 -14.28 -0.03
CA LEU A 197 -3.18 -14.83 0.85
C LEU A 197 -2.61 -15.27 2.22
N TYR A 198 -1.44 -15.90 2.22
CA TYR A 198 -0.74 -16.27 3.45
C TYR A 198 -0.35 -15.05 4.29
N LEU A 199 0.25 -14.04 3.65
CA LEU A 199 0.68 -12.83 4.33
C LEU A 199 -0.51 -11.96 4.77
N LEU A 200 -1.59 -11.92 3.98
CA LEU A 200 -2.82 -11.22 4.35
C LEU A 200 -3.48 -11.86 5.57
N ARG A 201 -3.57 -13.19 5.61
CA ARG A 201 -4.09 -13.93 6.77
C ARG A 201 -3.25 -13.62 8.02
N ALA A 202 -1.93 -13.70 7.89
CA ALA A 202 -1.01 -13.39 8.99
C ALA A 202 -1.15 -11.94 9.47
N ALA A 203 -1.25 -10.97 8.56
CA ALA A 203 -1.47 -9.57 8.89
C ALA A 203 -2.81 -9.35 9.61
N ALA A 204 -3.88 -9.98 9.13
CA ALA A 204 -5.21 -9.89 9.76
C ALA A 204 -5.18 -10.47 11.18
N GLN A 205 -4.51 -11.60 11.40
CA GLN A 205 -4.33 -12.20 12.72
C GLN A 205 -3.51 -11.30 13.66
N ALA A 206 -2.42 -10.70 13.15
CA ALA A 206 -1.60 -9.75 13.89
C ALA A 206 -2.43 -8.53 14.34
N LEU A 207 -3.22 -7.94 13.44
CA LEU A 207 -4.06 -6.77 13.76
C LEU A 207 -5.27 -7.12 14.64
N ASN A 208 -5.79 -8.35 14.57
CA ASN A 208 -6.87 -8.77 15.46
C ASN A 208 -6.44 -8.76 16.94
N SER A 209 -5.15 -9.00 17.23
CA SER A 209 -4.63 -9.05 18.59
C SER A 209 -4.68 -7.71 19.33
N ILE A 210 -4.70 -6.59 18.61
CA ILE A 210 -4.69 -5.23 19.19
C ILE A 210 -6.10 -4.63 19.37
N GLY A 211 -7.15 -5.32 18.89
CA GLY A 211 -8.54 -4.89 19.06
C GLY A 211 -8.99 -3.72 18.18
N ARG A 212 -10.25 -3.29 18.35
CA ARG A 212 -10.89 -2.20 17.56
C ARG A 212 -10.62 -0.81 18.13
N GLU A 213 -10.33 -0.72 19.42
CA GLU A 213 -10.12 0.54 20.14
C GLU A 213 -8.75 0.53 20.79
N ILE A 214 -8.00 1.60 20.52
CA ILE A 214 -6.77 1.89 21.25
C ILE A 214 -7.21 2.64 22.50
N LYS A 215 -6.99 2.01 23.65
CA LYS A 215 -7.24 2.60 24.97
C LYS A 215 -6.35 3.80 25.23
#